data_AF-A0A950GGZ8-F1
#
_entry.id   AF-A0A950GGZ8-F1
#
_cell.length_a   1.000
_cell.length_b   1.000
_cell.length_c   1.000
_cell.angle_alpha   90.00
_cell.angle_beta   90.00
_cell.angle_gamma   90.00
#
_symmetry.space_group_name_H-M   'P 1'
#
loop_
_entity.id
_entity.type
_entity.pdbx_description
1 polymer ?
#
loop_
_entity_poly.entity_id
_entity_poly.type
_entity_poly.pdbx_seq_one_letter_code
_entity_poly.pdbx_strand_id
1 'polypeptide(L)'
;MTGFSFRRLLAVLRKEATQMRRDRATVALTVALPLMQLFLFGYALNANPRHLPTGVLAADHSRYARTLEAALVNTGYFDLREFATERDAEEALARGDVMFVLNIPPDFSRNVDRGEKPSVLMDADATGPTAIANATAAIAALNSRVLTRDLPPNLQT
;
A
#
# COMPACT_ATOMS: atom_id res chain seq x y z
N MET A 1 -14.60 23.51 48.32
CA MET A 1 -14.33 22.80 47.04
C MET A 1 -14.64 21.32 47.28
N THR A 2 -15.78 20.82 46.79
CA THR A 2 -16.16 19.41 47.01
C THR A 2 -15.25 18.51 46.19
N GLY A 3 -14.40 17.74 46.86
CA GLY A 3 -13.51 16.77 46.24
C GLY A 3 -14.25 15.68 45.49
N PHE A 4 -13.59 15.12 44.48
CA PHE A 4 -14.10 14.02 43.68
C PHE A 4 -14.42 12.80 44.55
N SER A 5 -15.64 12.25 44.45
CA SER A 5 -16.08 11.09 45.23
C SER A 5 -16.24 9.87 44.32
N PHE A 6 -15.28 8.94 44.43
CA PHE A 6 -15.31 7.66 43.70
C PHE A 6 -16.58 6.84 43.96
N ARG A 7 -17.16 6.93 45.17
CA ARG A 7 -18.41 6.25 45.52
C ARG A 7 -19.60 6.79 44.72
N ARG A 8 -19.66 8.11 44.49
CA ARG A 8 -20.71 8.74 43.66
C ARG A 8 -20.52 8.40 42.18
N LEU A 9 -19.28 8.41 41.69
CA LEU A 9 -18.98 7.99 40.32
C LEU A 9 -19.46 6.55 40.07
N LEU A 10 -19.11 5.61 40.96
CA LEU A 10 -19.48 4.21 40.80
C LEU A 10 -21.01 3.99 40.86
N ALA A 11 -21.71 4.75 41.70
CA ALA A 11 -23.17 4.73 41.76
C ALA A 11 -23.81 5.21 40.45
N VAL A 12 -23.27 6.27 39.85
CA VAL A 12 -23.72 6.77 38.54
C VAL A 12 -23.40 5.76 37.43
N LEU A 13 -22.18 5.23 37.37
CA LEU A 13 -21.79 4.20 36.40
C LEU A 13 -22.70 2.98 36.47
N ARG A 14 -23.03 2.51 37.68
CA ARG A 14 -23.94 1.37 37.86
C ARG A 14 -25.36 1.69 37.38
N LYS A 15 -25.84 2.91 37.62
CA LYS A 15 -27.14 3.38 37.13
C LYS A 15 -27.16 3.37 35.59
N GLU A 16 -26.19 4.02 34.96
CA GLU A 16 -26.09 4.11 33.50
C GLU A 16 -25.89 2.75 32.84
N ALA A 17 -25.05 1.87 33.41
CA ALA A 17 -24.86 0.51 32.89
C ALA A 17 -26.14 -0.33 32.97
N THR A 18 -26.93 -0.18 34.03
CA THR A 18 -28.22 -0.87 34.17
C THR A 18 -29.24 -0.31 33.17
N GLN A 19 -29.21 1.00 32.91
CA GLN A 19 -30.07 1.66 31.93
C GLN A 19 -29.71 1.23 30.50
N MET A 20 -28.43 1.23 30.14
CA MET A 20 -27.96 0.72 28.84
C MET A 20 -28.34 -0.75 28.64
N ARG A 21 -28.17 -1.62 29.64
CA ARG A 21 -28.53 -3.05 29.52
C ARG A 21 -30.02 -3.30 29.28
N ARG A 22 -30.90 -2.40 29.72
CA ARG A 22 -32.36 -2.50 29.46
C ARG A 22 -32.72 -2.02 28.06
N ASP A 23 -31.96 -1.08 27.51
CA ASP A 23 -32.09 -0.64 26.12
C ASP A 23 -31.41 -1.63 25.18
N ARG A 24 -32.12 -2.74 24.91
CA ARG A 24 -31.63 -3.82 24.03
C ARG A 24 -31.37 -3.35 22.61
N ALA A 25 -32.08 -2.34 22.11
CA ALA A 25 -31.89 -1.81 20.77
C ALA A 25 -30.55 -1.06 20.68
N THR A 26 -30.26 -0.19 21.65
CA THR A 26 -28.98 0.53 21.70
C THR A 26 -27.80 -0.42 21.90
N VAL A 27 -27.92 -1.42 22.78
CA VAL A 27 -26.87 -2.44 22.96
C VAL A 27 -26.68 -3.26 21.69
N ALA A 28 -27.78 -3.69 21.05
CA ALA A 28 -27.70 -4.43 19.79
C ALA A 28 -27.02 -3.61 18.71
N LEU A 29 -27.38 -2.33 18.51
CA LEU A 29 -26.75 -1.48 17.50
C LEU A 29 -25.27 -1.25 17.79
N THR A 30 -24.92 -0.99 19.05
CA THR A 30 -23.53 -0.73 19.48
C THR A 30 -22.62 -1.93 19.23
N VAL A 31 -23.14 -3.15 19.28
CA VAL A 31 -22.36 -4.37 19.00
C VAL A 31 -22.50 -4.79 17.53
N ALA A 32 -23.70 -4.77 16.97
CA ALA A 32 -23.98 -5.24 15.62
C ALA A 32 -23.36 -4.34 14.54
N LEU A 33 -23.35 -3.02 14.72
CA LEU A 33 -22.78 -2.10 13.74
C LEU A 33 -21.26 -2.33 13.57
N PRO A 34 -20.44 -2.36 14.64
CA PRO A 34 -19.02 -2.70 14.51
C PRO A 34 -18.77 -4.13 13.99
N LEU A 35 -19.58 -5.11 14.39
CA LEU A 35 -19.43 -6.48 13.88
C LEU A 35 -19.73 -6.54 12.39
N MET A 36 -20.81 -5.92 11.93
CA MET A 36 -21.15 -5.83 10.51
C MET A 36 -20.04 -5.10 9.74
N GLN A 37 -19.50 -4.01 10.28
CA GLN A 37 -18.36 -3.32 9.69
C GLN A 37 -17.13 -4.23 9.62
N LEU A 38 -16.83 -5.01 10.66
CA LEU A 38 -15.73 -5.96 10.66
C LEU A 38 -15.91 -7.05 9.59
N PHE A 39 -17.13 -7.58 9.43
CA PHE A 39 -17.41 -8.55 8.36
C PHE A 39 -17.34 -7.90 6.98
N LEU A 40 -17.91 -6.71 6.81
CA LEU A 40 -17.90 -5.99 5.54
C LEU A 40 -16.46 -5.66 5.13
N PHE A 41 -15.66 -5.07 6.01
CA PHE A 41 -14.26 -4.78 5.73
C PHE A 41 -13.41 -6.04 5.67
N GLY A 42 -13.68 -7.06 6.49
CA GLY A 42 -12.94 -8.33 6.41
C GLY A 42 -13.18 -9.08 5.10
N TYR A 43 -14.38 -8.96 4.51
CA TYR A 43 -14.71 -9.54 3.21
C TYR A 43 -14.32 -8.63 2.04
N ALA A 44 -14.53 -7.32 2.16
CA ALA A 44 -14.29 -6.35 1.09
C ALA A 44 -12.81 -5.93 0.97
N LEU A 45 -12.05 -5.93 2.07
CA LEU A 45 -10.61 -5.68 2.02
C LEU A 45 -9.92 -6.94 1.51
N ASN A 46 -9.31 -6.82 0.34
CA ASN A 46 -8.43 -7.86 -0.16
C ASN A 46 -7.07 -7.75 0.54
N ALA A 47 -6.79 -8.67 1.48
CA ALA A 47 -5.53 -8.69 2.23
C ALA A 47 -4.32 -9.10 1.38
N ASN A 48 -4.52 -9.65 0.18
CA ASN A 48 -3.46 -10.05 -0.73
C ASN A 48 -3.77 -9.57 -2.16
N PRO A 49 -3.56 -8.28 -2.44
CA PRO A 49 -3.81 -7.72 -3.75
C PRO A 49 -2.85 -8.37 -4.76
N ARG A 50 -3.38 -9.17 -5.67
CA ARG A 50 -2.66 -9.71 -6.82
C ARG A 50 -3.13 -8.98 -8.07
N HIS A 51 -2.29 -8.94 -9.09
CA HIS A 51 -2.63 -8.33 -10.38
C HIS A 51 -3.00 -6.84 -10.28
N LEU A 52 -2.22 -6.07 -9.52
CA LEU A 52 -2.36 -4.62 -9.41
C LEU A 52 -1.97 -3.98 -10.76
N PRO A 53 -2.91 -3.32 -11.46
CA PRO A 53 -2.61 -2.70 -12.75
C PRO A 53 -1.57 -1.60 -12.57
N THR A 54 -0.44 -1.73 -13.24
CA THR A 54 0.74 -0.89 -13.03
C THR A 54 1.27 -0.40 -14.37
N GLY A 55 1.34 0.91 -14.55
CA GLY A 55 2.00 1.54 -15.68
C GLY A 55 3.52 1.49 -15.57
N VAL A 56 4.22 1.33 -16.68
CA VAL A 56 5.68 1.48 -16.75
C VAL A 56 6.02 2.55 -17.78
N LEU A 57 6.81 3.52 -17.33
CA LEU A 57 7.47 4.52 -18.16
C LEU A 57 8.98 4.22 -18.12
N ALA A 58 9.48 3.58 -19.17
CA ALA A 58 10.89 3.22 -19.29
C ALA A 58 11.56 4.14 -20.32
N ALA A 59 12.35 5.11 -19.85
CA ALA A 59 13.20 5.91 -20.73
C ALA A 59 14.47 5.16 -21.17
N ASP A 60 14.83 4.09 -20.46
CA ASP A 60 15.96 3.22 -20.74
C ASP A 60 15.52 1.75 -20.83
N HIS A 61 15.74 1.11 -21.99
CA HIS A 61 15.47 -0.31 -22.22
C HIS A 61 16.70 -1.19 -21.98
N SER A 62 17.47 -0.90 -20.95
CA SER A 62 18.68 -1.65 -20.60
C SER A 62 18.39 -3.00 -19.95
N ARG A 63 19.44 -3.81 -19.75
CA ARG A 63 19.34 -5.08 -19.02
C ARG A 63 18.80 -4.88 -17.60
N TYR A 64 19.23 -3.82 -16.91
CA TYR A 64 18.82 -3.53 -15.55
C TYR A 64 17.34 -3.16 -15.45
N ALA A 65 16.83 -2.35 -16.39
CA ALA A 65 15.41 -2.03 -16.46
C ALA A 65 14.54 -3.29 -16.65
N ARG A 66 14.91 -4.15 -17.62
CA ARG A 66 14.21 -5.43 -17.84
C ARG A 66 14.28 -6.37 -16.63
N THR A 67 15.42 -6.44 -15.94
CA THR A 67 15.53 -7.24 -14.70
C THR A 67 14.58 -6.70 -13.62
N LEU A 68 14.47 -5.38 -13.46
CA LEU A 68 13.58 -4.75 -12.49
C LEU A 68 12.11 -5.02 -12.82
N GLU A 69 11.71 -4.85 -14.08
CA GLU A 69 10.36 -5.17 -14.56
C GLU A 69 10.02 -6.65 -14.34
N ALA A 70 10.92 -7.56 -14.74
CA ALA A 70 10.74 -8.99 -14.53
C ALA A 70 10.64 -9.35 -13.04
N ALA A 71 11.41 -8.68 -12.18
CA ALA A 71 11.34 -8.86 -10.75
C ALA A 71 9.98 -8.44 -10.17
N LEU A 72 9.44 -7.31 -10.62
CA LEU A 72 8.11 -6.83 -10.22
C LEU A 72 7.02 -7.81 -10.63
N VAL A 73 7.03 -8.30 -11.87
CA VAL A 73 6.07 -9.30 -12.35
C VAL A 73 6.17 -10.60 -11.56
N ASN A 74 7.40 -11.05 -11.26
CA ASN A 74 7.63 -12.31 -10.53
C ASN A 74 7.13 -12.27 -9.07
N THR A 75 6.84 -11.09 -8.50
CA THR A 75 6.17 -11.01 -7.19
C THR A 75 4.71 -11.46 -7.24
N GLY A 76 4.08 -11.45 -8.42
CA GLY A 76 2.64 -11.68 -8.60
C GLY A 76 1.73 -10.55 -8.09
N TYR A 77 2.32 -9.45 -7.60
CA TYR A 77 1.57 -8.28 -7.15
C TYR A 77 1.24 -7.33 -8.30
N PHE A 78 2.13 -7.17 -9.28
CA PHE A 78 2.04 -6.15 -10.32
C PHE A 78 1.77 -6.76 -11.70
N ASP A 79 0.77 -6.21 -12.40
CA ASP A 79 0.54 -6.45 -13.82
C ASP A 79 1.01 -5.22 -14.60
N LEU A 80 2.16 -5.34 -15.26
CA LEU A 80 2.80 -4.23 -15.94
C LEU A 80 2.17 -3.95 -17.31
N ARG A 81 1.93 -2.66 -17.59
CA ARG A 81 1.51 -2.14 -18.89
C ARG A 81 2.41 -0.98 -19.28
N GLU A 82 3.05 -1.06 -20.43
CA GLU A 82 3.88 0.03 -20.93
C GLU A 82 3.05 1.22 -21.41
N PHE A 83 3.53 2.42 -21.08
CA PHE A 83 3.00 3.68 -21.60
C PHE A 83 4.08 4.43 -22.37
N ALA A 84 3.69 5.06 -23.48
CA ALA A 84 4.62 5.78 -24.35
C ALA A 84 4.99 7.17 -23.81
N THR A 85 4.10 7.81 -23.04
CA THR A 85 4.32 9.15 -22.50
C THR A 85 3.90 9.23 -21.04
N GLU A 86 4.58 10.10 -20.30
CA GLU A 86 4.25 10.40 -18.90
C GLU A 86 2.81 10.90 -18.76
N ARG A 87 2.36 11.79 -19.67
CA ARG A 87 0.98 12.28 -19.71
C ARG A 87 -0.06 11.16 -19.82
N ASP A 88 0.17 10.16 -20.69
CA ASP A 88 -0.77 9.06 -20.84
C ASP A 88 -0.83 8.17 -19.59
N ALA A 89 0.31 7.99 -18.92
CA ALA A 89 0.40 7.24 -17.66
C ALA A 89 -0.27 7.99 -16.50
N GLU A 90 -0.03 9.30 -16.38
CA GLU A 90 -0.70 10.17 -15.40
C GLU A 90 -2.21 10.20 -15.60
N GLU A 91 -2.68 10.30 -16.85
CA GLU A 91 -4.11 10.25 -17.15
C GLU A 91 -4.71 8.88 -16.84
N ALA A 92 -4.00 7.79 -17.12
CA ALA A 92 -4.44 6.45 -16.74
C ALA A 92 -4.51 6.29 -15.21
N LEU A 93 -3.56 6.84 -14.47
CA LEU A 93 -3.56 6.86 -13.01
C LEU A 93 -4.72 7.70 -12.47
N ALA A 94 -4.95 8.89 -13.04
CA ALA A 94 -6.04 9.79 -12.64
C ALA A 94 -7.44 9.21 -12.94
N ARG A 95 -7.58 8.40 -13.99
CA ARG A 95 -8.81 7.66 -14.29
C ARG A 95 -9.00 6.39 -13.45
N GLY A 96 -7.96 5.93 -12.75
CA GLY A 96 -7.95 4.67 -12.03
C GLY A 96 -7.81 3.43 -12.94
N ASP A 97 -7.39 3.62 -14.20
CA ASP A 97 -7.07 2.52 -15.12
C ASP A 97 -5.82 1.75 -14.66
N VAL A 98 -4.90 2.47 -14.02
CA VAL A 98 -3.74 1.92 -13.30
C VAL A 98 -3.72 2.44 -11.87
N MET A 99 -3.21 1.63 -10.94
CA MET A 99 -3.06 2.02 -9.53
C MET A 99 -1.64 2.49 -9.20
N PHE A 100 -0.67 2.10 -10.03
CA PHE A 100 0.73 2.46 -9.86
C PHE A 100 1.33 2.88 -11.20
N VAL A 101 2.32 3.76 -11.19
CA VAL A 101 3.16 4.10 -12.35
C VAL A 101 4.62 4.04 -11.92
N LEU A 102 5.39 3.16 -12.55
CA LEU A 102 6.84 3.05 -12.36
C LEU A 102 7.56 3.92 -13.39
N ASN A 103 8.35 4.89 -12.93
CA ASN A 103 9.16 5.73 -13.80
C ASN A 103 10.65 5.39 -13.65
N ILE A 104 11.22 4.82 -14.72
CA ILE A 104 12.65 4.48 -14.80
C ILE A 104 13.36 5.66 -15.51
N PRO A 105 14.26 6.37 -14.81
CA PRO A 105 14.89 7.57 -15.35
C PRO A 105 15.78 7.26 -16.57
N PRO A 106 16.03 8.27 -17.43
CA PRO A 106 17.05 8.14 -18.47
C PRO A 106 18.43 7.90 -17.83
N ASP A 107 19.32 7.25 -18.57
CA ASP A 107 20.68 6.88 -18.13
C ASP A 107 20.72 5.95 -16.88
N PHE A 108 19.62 5.28 -16.54
CA PHE A 108 19.57 4.34 -15.41
C PHE A 108 20.71 3.32 -15.44
N SER A 109 20.90 2.63 -16.57
CA SER A 109 22.02 1.69 -16.75
C SER A 109 23.39 2.32 -16.55
N ARG A 110 23.62 3.49 -17.15
CA ARG A 110 24.89 4.21 -17.05
C ARG A 110 25.22 4.55 -15.60
N ASN A 111 24.23 5.00 -14.83
CA ASN A 111 24.42 5.39 -13.43
C ASN A 111 24.69 4.15 -12.56
N VAL A 112 23.97 3.05 -12.81
CA VAL A 112 24.25 1.75 -12.15
C VAL A 112 25.68 1.28 -12.44
N ASP A 113 26.12 1.31 -13.71
CA ASP A 113 27.46 0.88 -14.11
C ASP A 113 28.57 1.77 -13.52
N ARG A 114 28.27 3.05 -13.25
CA ARG A 114 29.16 3.99 -12.55
C ARG A 114 29.27 3.74 -11.05
N GLY A 115 28.50 2.81 -10.50
CA GLY A 115 28.43 2.60 -9.06
C GLY A 115 27.60 3.65 -8.34
N GLU A 116 26.72 4.36 -9.05
CA GLU A 116 25.75 5.28 -8.45
C GLU A 116 24.46 4.54 -8.08
N LYS A 117 23.65 5.12 -7.19
CA LYS A 117 22.35 4.57 -6.77
C LYS A 117 21.21 5.39 -7.38
N PRO A 118 20.85 5.18 -8.67
CA PRO A 118 19.76 5.91 -9.28
C PRO A 118 18.42 5.58 -8.61
N SER A 119 17.62 6.61 -8.33
CA SER A 119 16.29 6.46 -7.74
C SER A 119 15.26 6.14 -8.82
N VAL A 120 14.51 5.05 -8.63
CA VAL A 120 13.32 4.75 -9.43
C VAL A 120 12.10 5.29 -8.68
N LEU A 121 11.23 6.02 -9.37
CA LEU A 121 10.02 6.59 -8.79
C LEU A 121 8.85 5.62 -9.02
N MET A 122 7.99 5.48 -8.02
CA MET A 122 6.68 4.85 -8.18
C MET A 122 5.60 5.80 -7.69
N ASP A 123 4.76 6.24 -8.62
CA ASP A 123 3.53 6.96 -8.30
C ASP A 123 2.42 5.95 -7.99
N ALA A 124 1.56 6.27 -7.03
CA ALA A 124 0.51 5.39 -6.57
C ALA A 124 -0.80 6.15 -6.32
N ASP A 125 -1.92 5.55 -6.70
CA ASP A 125 -3.23 6.05 -6.34
C ASP A 125 -3.53 5.76 -4.85
N ALA A 126 -3.70 6.83 -4.07
CA ALA A 126 -3.91 6.80 -2.63
C ALA A 126 -5.32 6.34 -2.19
N THR A 127 -6.21 6.00 -3.12
CA THR A 127 -7.59 5.56 -2.80
C THR A 127 -7.65 4.24 -2.00
N GLY A 128 -6.63 3.37 -2.14
CA GLY A 128 -6.54 2.06 -1.47
C GLY A 128 -5.32 1.92 -0.56
N PRO A 129 -5.34 2.44 0.69
CA PRO A 129 -4.16 2.50 1.55
C PRO A 129 -3.57 1.12 1.89
N THR A 130 -4.39 0.07 1.98
CA THR A 130 -3.94 -1.30 2.22
C THR A 130 -3.23 -1.90 1.00
N ALA A 131 -3.71 -1.61 -0.20
CA ALA A 131 -3.09 -2.08 -1.44
C ALA A 131 -1.70 -1.46 -1.64
N ILE A 132 -1.59 -0.14 -1.39
CA ILE A 132 -0.31 0.58 -1.42
C ILE A 132 0.66 0.02 -0.39
N ALA A 133 0.23 -0.13 0.87
CA ALA A 133 1.11 -0.64 1.93
C ALA A 133 1.71 -2.02 1.57
N ASN A 134 0.88 -2.91 1.01
CA ASN A 134 1.32 -4.23 0.56
C ASN A 134 2.27 -4.15 -0.66
N ALA A 135 1.94 -3.32 -1.66
CA ALA A 135 2.78 -3.10 -2.83
C ALA A 135 4.15 -2.52 -2.45
N THR A 136 4.19 -1.52 -1.58
CA THR A 136 5.43 -0.93 -1.06
C THR A 136 6.27 -1.97 -0.31
N ALA A 137 5.64 -2.83 0.51
CA ALA A 137 6.34 -3.91 1.19
C ALA A 137 6.93 -4.93 0.20
N ALA A 138 6.22 -5.25 -0.89
CA ALA A 138 6.72 -6.14 -1.94
C ALA A 138 7.94 -5.55 -2.66
N ILE A 139 7.93 -4.26 -2.99
CA ILE A 139 9.07 -3.56 -3.62
C ILE A 139 10.27 -3.48 -2.68
N ALA A 140 10.04 -3.15 -1.41
CA ALA A 140 11.11 -3.15 -0.40
C ALA A 140 11.78 -4.53 -0.28
N ALA A 141 10.99 -5.61 -0.37
CA ALA A 141 11.52 -6.97 -0.39
C ALA A 141 12.34 -7.27 -1.65
N LEU A 142 11.94 -6.76 -2.83
CA LEU A 142 12.69 -6.92 -4.08
C LEU A 142 14.06 -6.25 -4.04
N ASN A 143 14.14 -5.04 -3.47
CA ASN A 143 15.39 -4.30 -3.35
C ASN A 143 16.47 -5.13 -2.63
N SER A 144 16.08 -5.85 -1.56
CA SER A 144 17.00 -6.71 -0.81
C SER A 144 17.46 -7.99 -1.54
N ARG A 145 16.73 -8.46 -2.56
CA ARG A 145 16.91 -9.80 -3.16
C ARG A 145 17.40 -9.81 -4.61
N VAL A 146 16.95 -8.86 -5.43
CA VAL A 146 17.20 -8.90 -6.89
C VAL A 146 18.38 -8.05 -7.28
N LEU A 147 18.48 -6.87 -6.67
CA LEU A 147 19.55 -5.91 -6.95
C LEU A 147 20.92 -6.44 -6.49
N THR A 148 20.99 -7.29 -5.46
CA THR A 148 22.23 -7.94 -5.02
C THR A 148 22.85 -8.89 -6.05
N ARG A 149 22.08 -9.43 -7.00
CA ARG A 149 22.58 -10.40 -7.99
C ARG A 149 23.21 -9.75 -9.21
N ASP A 150 22.67 -8.61 -9.65
CA ASP A 150 23.06 -7.94 -10.88
C ASP A 150 23.80 -6.60 -10.65
N LEU A 151 23.76 -6.03 -9.44
CA LEU A 151 24.52 -4.82 -9.14
C LEU A 151 26.01 -5.11 -8.95
N PRO A 152 26.88 -4.16 -9.34
CA PRO A 152 28.31 -4.26 -9.05
C PRO A 152 28.56 -4.33 -7.52
N PRO A 153 29.67 -4.96 -7.07
CA PRO A 153 29.90 -5.31 -5.66
C PRO A 153 29.84 -4.13 -4.68
N ASN A 154 30.11 -2.92 -5.16
CA ASN A 154 30.07 -1.67 -4.40
C ASN A 154 28.66 -1.16 -4.07
N LEU A 155 27.61 -1.73 -4.69
CA LEU A 155 26.22 -1.29 -4.54
C LEU A 155 25.33 -2.28 -3.76
N GLN A 156 25.86 -3.39 -3.27
CA GLN A 156 25.11 -4.50 -2.64
C GLN A 156 24.70 -4.27 -1.16
N THR A 157 24.49 -3.02 -0.74
CA THR A 157 24.20 -2.63 0.67
C THR A 157 22.77 -2.21 0.90
#